data_AF-K1TWS6-F1
#
_entry.id   AF-K1TWS6-F1
#
_cell.length_a   1.000
_cell.length_b   1.000
_cell.length_c   1.000
_cell.angle_alpha   90.00
_cell.angle_beta   90.00
_cell.angle_gamma   90.00
#
_symmetry.space_group_name_H-M   'P 1'
#
loop_
_entity.id
_entity.type
_entity.pdbx_description
1 polymer ?
#
loop_
_entity_poly.entity_id
_entity_poly.type
_entity_poly.pdbx_seq_one_letter_code
_entity_poly.pdbx_strand_id
1 'polypeptide(L)'
;QVANFNTQLSYYTNRYVDLMERDLTSRGMEFDSYSKDCVVAAMGSIFQMVHESGVSFEAINGSNLKFILSKVAALKLNANAQPRECYFQIRNVNIAAKGQKPQWEKKIEFAIEGDGNDALVSRYGVDVAKVFPYWKVREGDKYIPPRHKGVEITPPEWEESGVGKVVRIVYPI
;
A
#
# COMPACT_ATOMS: atom_id res chain seq x y z
N GLN A 1 -40.45 9.90 -6.36
CA GLN A 1 -39.10 9.40 -6.07
C GLN A 1 -38.21 9.82 -7.23
N VAL A 2 -37.18 10.62 -6.98
CA VAL A 2 -36.17 10.91 -8.01
C VAL A 2 -35.39 9.62 -8.20
N ALA A 3 -35.38 9.06 -9.40
CA ALA A 3 -34.56 7.90 -9.70
C ALA A 3 -33.09 8.31 -9.49
N ASN A 4 -32.39 7.67 -8.57
CA ASN A 4 -30.95 7.88 -8.39
C ASN A 4 -30.26 7.41 -9.68
N PHE A 5 -29.81 8.37 -10.49
CA PHE A 5 -29.02 8.08 -11.67
C PHE A 5 -27.64 7.57 -11.24
N ASN A 6 -27.41 6.27 -11.38
CA ASN A 6 -26.13 5.63 -11.08
C ASN A 6 -25.46 5.22 -12.39
N THR A 7 -24.25 5.74 -12.62
CA THR A 7 -23.38 5.26 -13.70
C THR A 7 -22.67 3.97 -13.26
N GLN A 8 -22.10 3.22 -14.21
CA GLN A 8 -21.24 2.07 -13.87
C GLN A 8 -20.05 2.48 -12.99
N LEU A 9 -19.45 3.65 -13.24
CA LEU A 9 -18.41 4.22 -12.39
C LEU A 9 -18.92 4.44 -10.96
N SER A 10 -20.07 5.10 -10.80
CA SER A 10 -20.69 5.33 -9.48
C SER A 10 -20.96 4.02 -8.73
N TYR A 11 -21.41 2.98 -9.44
CA TYR A 11 -21.64 1.66 -8.86
C TYR A 11 -20.34 1.04 -8.31
N TYR A 12 -19.28 1.02 -9.11
CA TYR A 12 -18.00 0.44 -8.70
C TYR A 12 -17.32 1.26 -7.60
N THR A 13 -17.29 2.58 -7.73
CA THR A 13 -16.67 3.47 -6.75
C THR A 13 -17.31 3.32 -5.39
N ASN A 14 -18.65 3.39 -5.29
CA ASN A 14 -19.34 3.27 -4.00
C ASN A 14 -19.06 1.91 -3.35
N ARG A 15 -19.12 0.82 -4.13
CA ARG A 15 -18.82 -0.53 -3.64
C ARG A 15 -17.42 -0.66 -3.04
N TYR A 16 -16.40 -0.09 -3.69
CA TYR A 16 -15.02 -0.19 -3.21
C TYR A 16 -14.73 0.80 -2.07
N VAL A 17 -15.30 2.01 -2.08
CA VAL A 17 -15.15 2.98 -0.98
C VAL A 17 -15.73 2.43 0.32
N ASP A 18 -16.95 1.88 0.29
CA ASP A 18 -17.57 1.26 1.47
C ASP A 18 -16.76 0.06 1.98
N LEU A 19 -16.23 -0.72 1.05
CA LEU A 19 -15.35 -1.85 1.38
C LEU A 19 -14.07 -1.37 2.07
N MET A 20 -13.45 -0.28 1.59
CA MET A 20 -12.23 0.30 2.17
C MET A 20 -12.48 0.88 3.55
N GLU A 21 -13.58 1.61 3.73
CA GLU A 21 -13.96 2.17 5.02
C GLU A 21 -14.04 1.07 6.08
N ARG A 22 -14.77 -0.03 5.79
CA ARG A 22 -14.88 -1.17 6.70
C ARG A 22 -13.53 -1.85 6.96
N ASP A 23 -12.72 -2.05 5.92
CA ASP A 23 -11.45 -2.76 6.03
C ASP A 23 -10.38 -1.98 6.80
N LEU A 24 -10.34 -0.66 6.67
CA LEU A 24 -9.36 0.18 7.35
C LEU A 24 -9.78 0.41 8.81
N THR A 25 -11.04 0.78 9.04
CA THR A 25 -11.56 1.04 10.39
C THR A 25 -11.54 -0.20 11.28
N SER A 26 -11.84 -1.39 10.74
CA SER A 26 -11.74 -2.65 11.50
C SER A 26 -10.33 -3.00 11.98
N ARG A 27 -9.30 -2.38 11.39
CA ARG A 27 -7.88 -2.56 11.76
C ARG A 27 -7.35 -1.38 12.59
N GLY A 28 -8.21 -0.47 13.02
CA GLY A 28 -7.83 0.73 13.77
C GLY A 28 -7.16 1.81 12.92
N MET A 29 -7.22 1.71 11.59
CA MET A 29 -6.73 2.76 10.70
C MET A 29 -7.83 3.78 10.44
N GLU A 30 -7.45 5.05 10.40
CA GLU A 30 -8.34 6.14 10.05
C GLU A 30 -8.58 6.17 8.53
N PHE A 31 -9.84 6.19 8.12
CA PHE A 31 -10.24 6.42 6.73
C PHE A 31 -10.97 7.76 6.63
N ASP A 32 -10.17 8.83 6.63
CA ASP A 32 -10.65 10.21 6.62
C ASP A 32 -11.23 10.64 5.26
N SER A 33 -11.82 11.83 5.22
CA SER A 33 -12.41 12.39 3.99
C SER A 33 -11.42 12.48 2.84
N TYR A 34 -10.17 12.85 3.11
CA TYR A 34 -9.15 12.96 2.07
C TYR A 34 -8.74 11.59 1.52
N SER A 35 -8.68 10.56 2.36
CA SER A 35 -8.46 9.17 1.94
C SER A 35 -9.60 8.69 1.04
N LYS A 36 -10.85 9.08 1.34
CA LYS A 36 -12.01 8.83 0.48
C LYS A 36 -11.84 9.50 -0.88
N ASP A 37 -11.47 10.77 -0.91
CA ASP A 37 -11.24 11.52 -2.16
C ASP A 37 -10.14 10.88 -3.02
N CYS A 38 -9.05 10.43 -2.41
CA CYS A 38 -7.97 9.72 -3.10
C CYS A 38 -8.46 8.41 -3.73
N VAL A 39 -9.28 7.63 -3.03
CA VAL A 39 -9.86 6.38 -3.55
C VAL A 39 -10.84 6.67 -4.70
N VAL A 40 -11.67 7.70 -4.58
CA VAL A 40 -12.60 8.12 -5.65
C VAL A 40 -11.83 8.56 -6.90
N ALA A 41 -10.77 9.37 -6.74
CA ALA A 41 -9.90 9.78 -7.83
C ALA A 41 -9.23 8.58 -8.51
N ALA A 42 -8.67 7.65 -7.73
CA ALA A 42 -8.07 6.43 -8.25
C ALA A 42 -9.09 5.55 -8.99
N MET A 43 -10.30 5.37 -8.46
CA MET A 43 -11.36 4.61 -9.14
C MET A 43 -11.76 5.23 -10.47
N GLY A 44 -11.88 6.56 -10.53
CA GLY A 44 -12.12 7.27 -11.79
C GLY A 44 -11.03 7.01 -12.82
N SER A 45 -9.76 7.16 -12.42
CA SER A 45 -8.61 6.92 -13.30
C SER A 45 -8.52 5.46 -13.78
N ILE A 46 -8.72 4.50 -12.87
CA ILE A 46 -8.70 3.06 -13.20
C ILE A 46 -9.85 2.69 -14.13
N PHE A 47 -11.07 3.17 -13.85
CA PHE A 47 -12.24 2.89 -14.67
C PHE A 47 -12.05 3.41 -16.09
N GLN A 48 -11.57 4.65 -16.24
CA GLN A 48 -11.29 5.25 -17.54
C GLN A 48 -10.23 4.43 -18.30
N MET A 49 -9.11 4.10 -17.66
CA MET A 49 -8.05 3.28 -18.25
C MET A 49 -8.56 1.90 -18.71
N VAL A 50 -9.39 1.23 -17.88
CA VAL A 50 -9.97 -0.07 -18.22
C VAL A 50 -10.91 0.06 -19.41
N HIS A 51 -11.76 1.09 -19.43
CA HIS A 51 -12.66 1.37 -20.54
C HIS A 51 -11.90 1.61 -21.85
N GLU A 52 -10.86 2.46 -21.82
CA GLU A 52 -10.01 2.77 -22.98
C GLU A 52 -9.25 1.54 -23.51
N SER A 53 -8.92 0.58 -22.64
CA SER A 53 -8.28 -0.68 -23.03
C SER A 53 -9.23 -1.68 -23.71
N GLY A 54 -10.55 -1.40 -23.74
CA GLY A 54 -11.57 -2.30 -24.26
C GLY A 54 -11.84 -3.53 -23.38
N VAL A 55 -11.31 -3.56 -22.15
CA VAL A 55 -11.51 -4.65 -21.19
C VAL A 55 -12.75 -4.35 -20.35
N SER A 56 -13.57 -5.36 -20.08
CA SER A 56 -14.68 -5.22 -19.13
C SER A 56 -14.14 -5.10 -17.70
N PHE A 57 -14.73 -4.21 -16.90
CA PHE A 57 -14.26 -3.95 -15.53
C PHE A 57 -14.37 -5.20 -14.65
N GLU A 58 -15.35 -6.05 -14.92
CA GLU A 58 -15.58 -7.34 -14.26
C GLU A 58 -14.43 -8.34 -14.49
N ALA A 59 -13.65 -8.18 -15.55
CA ALA A 59 -12.50 -9.04 -15.85
C ALA A 59 -11.25 -8.68 -15.01
N ILE A 60 -11.26 -7.55 -14.31
CA ILE A 60 -10.17 -7.13 -13.42
C ILE A 60 -10.24 -7.94 -12.12
N ASN A 61 -9.10 -8.44 -11.64
CA ASN A 61 -9.04 -9.10 -10.35
C ASN A 61 -9.44 -8.13 -9.23
N GLY A 62 -10.62 -8.35 -8.64
CA GLY A 62 -11.17 -7.49 -7.59
C GLY A 62 -10.38 -7.51 -6.27
N SER A 63 -9.68 -8.60 -5.94
CA SER A 63 -8.82 -8.67 -4.75
C SER A 63 -7.55 -7.82 -4.91
N ASN A 64 -6.96 -7.84 -6.11
CA ASN A 64 -5.84 -6.98 -6.46
C ASN A 64 -6.28 -5.52 -6.52
N LEU A 65 -7.41 -5.21 -7.15
CA LEU A 65 -7.96 -3.85 -7.17
C LEU A 65 -8.21 -3.34 -5.74
N LYS A 66 -8.85 -4.13 -4.88
CA LYS A 66 -9.05 -3.84 -3.45
C LYS A 66 -7.72 -3.47 -2.79
N PHE A 67 -6.69 -4.31 -2.94
CA PHE A 67 -5.38 -4.10 -2.34
C PHE A 67 -4.71 -2.79 -2.82
N ILE A 68 -4.84 -2.47 -4.10
CA ILE A 68 -4.30 -1.23 -4.68
C ILE A 68 -5.02 0.00 -4.10
N LEU A 69 -6.35 -0.02 -4.02
CA LEU A 69 -7.12 1.07 -3.42
C LEU A 69 -6.82 1.24 -1.93
N SER A 70 -6.59 0.15 -1.20
CA SER A 70 -6.14 0.23 0.20
C SER A 70 -4.80 0.95 0.32
N LYS A 71 -3.86 0.72 -0.60
CA LYS A 71 -2.58 1.46 -0.63
C LYS A 71 -2.79 2.93 -0.92
N VAL A 72 -3.61 3.26 -1.92
CA VAL A 72 -3.95 4.64 -2.27
C VAL A 72 -4.54 5.38 -1.07
N ALA A 73 -5.48 4.76 -0.37
CA ALA A 73 -6.07 5.32 0.85
C ALA A 73 -5.03 5.53 1.96
N ALA A 74 -4.24 4.49 2.27
CA ALA A 74 -3.27 4.53 3.36
C ALA A 74 -2.15 5.56 3.11
N LEU A 75 -1.72 5.70 1.86
CA LEU A 75 -0.68 6.64 1.43
C LEU A 75 -1.24 8.05 1.15
N LYS A 76 -2.57 8.19 1.06
CA LYS A 76 -3.28 9.41 0.71
C LYS A 76 -2.73 10.05 -0.58
N LEU A 77 -2.67 9.23 -1.63
CA LEU A 77 -2.14 9.63 -2.94
C LEU A 77 -3.28 9.97 -3.91
N ASN A 78 -3.30 11.19 -4.43
CA ASN A 78 -4.37 11.69 -5.27
C ASN A 78 -4.03 11.57 -6.77
N ALA A 79 -4.77 10.71 -7.48
CA ALA A 79 -4.64 10.52 -8.93
C ALA A 79 -5.10 11.73 -9.77
N ASN A 80 -5.84 12.67 -9.17
CA ASN A 80 -6.30 13.92 -9.82
C ASN A 80 -5.43 15.14 -9.48
N ALA A 81 -4.39 14.98 -8.65
CA ALA A 81 -3.45 16.07 -8.39
C ALA A 81 -2.73 16.50 -9.68
N GLN A 82 -2.23 17.73 -9.69
CA GLN A 82 -1.43 18.25 -10.80
C GLN A 82 -0.15 18.88 -10.25
N PRO A 83 1.03 18.26 -10.45
CA PRO A 83 1.27 16.93 -11.03
C PRO A 83 0.55 15.78 -10.32
N ARG A 84 0.22 14.71 -11.06
CA ARG A 84 -0.41 13.51 -10.47
C ARG A 84 0.52 12.88 -9.45
N GLU A 85 -0.04 12.34 -8.38
CA GLU A 85 0.74 11.68 -7.32
C GLU A 85 0.90 10.16 -7.57
N CYS A 86 0.06 9.56 -8.42
CA CYS A 86 0.14 8.15 -8.78
C CYS A 86 -0.51 7.84 -10.12
N TYR A 87 -0.04 6.75 -10.74
CA TYR A 87 -0.63 6.17 -11.94
C TYR A 87 -0.99 4.70 -11.75
N PHE A 88 -1.81 4.22 -12.69
CA PHE A 88 -2.25 2.85 -12.78
C PHE A 88 -1.97 2.29 -14.16
N GLN A 89 -1.73 0.99 -14.25
CA GLN A 89 -1.62 0.27 -15.52
C GLN A 89 -2.25 -1.11 -15.43
N ILE A 90 -2.75 -1.62 -16.57
CA ILE A 90 -3.31 -2.98 -16.66
C ILE A 90 -2.18 -3.94 -17.02
N ARG A 91 -2.03 -4.99 -16.22
CA ARG A 91 -1.06 -6.08 -16.42
C ARG A 91 -1.79 -7.38 -16.68
N ASN A 92 -1.24 -8.18 -17.59
CA ASN A 92 -1.68 -9.54 -17.81
C ASN A 92 -0.68 -10.49 -17.13
N VAL A 93 -1.11 -11.17 -16.07
CA VAL A 93 -0.22 -12.00 -15.24
C VAL A 93 -0.65 -13.45 -15.34
N ASN A 94 0.29 -14.34 -15.63
CA ASN A 94 0.04 -15.78 -15.57
C ASN A 94 0.12 -16.24 -14.11
N ILE A 95 -0.99 -16.78 -13.60
CA ILE A 95 -1.13 -17.26 -12.22
C ILE A 95 -1.05 -18.79 -12.11
N ALA A 96 -0.85 -19.50 -13.23
CA ALA A 96 -0.71 -20.95 -13.21
C ALA A 96 0.61 -21.38 -12.53
N ALA A 97 0.55 -22.47 -11.77
CA ALA A 97 1.73 -23.09 -11.19
C ALA A 97 2.67 -23.62 -12.30
N LYS A 98 3.96 -23.72 -11.98
CA LYS A 98 4.97 -24.20 -12.93
C LYS A 98 4.59 -25.58 -13.46
N GLY A 99 4.43 -25.70 -14.77
CA GLY A 99 4.04 -26.95 -15.45
C GLY A 99 2.53 -27.13 -15.67
N GLN A 100 1.69 -26.19 -15.24
CA GLN A 100 0.25 -26.18 -15.56
C GLN A 100 -0.06 -25.31 -16.77
N LYS A 101 -1.26 -25.50 -17.34
CA LYS A 101 -1.75 -24.67 -18.46
C LYS A 101 -1.81 -23.20 -18.01
N PRO A 102 -1.36 -22.24 -18.85
CA PRO A 102 -1.40 -20.83 -18.50
C PRO A 102 -2.81 -20.38 -18.12
N GLN A 103 -2.92 -19.69 -17.00
CA GLN A 103 -4.14 -19.03 -16.55
C GLN A 103 -3.81 -17.56 -16.41
N TRP A 104 -4.41 -16.74 -17.27
CA TRP A 104 -4.11 -15.31 -17.34
C TRP A 104 -5.13 -14.51 -16.55
N GLU A 105 -4.64 -13.55 -15.80
CA GLU A 105 -5.45 -12.68 -14.98
C GLU A 105 -5.08 -11.21 -15.22
N LYS A 106 -6.09 -10.36 -15.40
CA LYS A 106 -5.92 -8.92 -15.51
C LYS A 106 -5.79 -8.31 -14.12
N LYS A 107 -4.65 -7.68 -13.85
CA LYS A 107 -4.35 -7.00 -12.61
C LYS A 107 -4.08 -5.53 -12.86
N ILE A 108 -4.40 -4.71 -11.87
CA ILE A 108 -3.99 -3.32 -11.80
C ILE A 108 -2.64 -3.27 -11.08
N GLU A 109 -1.68 -2.61 -11.72
CA GLU A 109 -0.43 -2.21 -11.10
C GLU A 109 -0.48 -0.71 -10.80
N PHE A 110 0.19 -0.32 -9.72
CA PHE A 110 0.19 1.01 -9.15
C PHE A 110 1.63 1.44 -8.93
N ALA A 111 1.91 2.70 -9.24
CA ALA A 111 3.17 3.32 -8.87
C ALA A 111 2.97 4.81 -8.60
N ILE A 112 3.90 5.34 -7.81
CA ILE A 112 3.97 6.75 -7.45
C ILE A 112 4.60 7.49 -8.62
N GLU A 113 4.07 8.67 -8.96
CA GLU A 113 4.60 9.56 -9.98
C GLU A 113 4.48 11.01 -9.54
N GLY A 114 5.01 11.92 -10.35
CA GLY A 114 4.94 13.37 -10.13
C GLY A 114 5.29 13.75 -8.69
N ASP A 115 4.38 14.50 -8.05
CA ASP A 115 4.55 15.03 -6.70
C ASP A 115 4.27 13.99 -5.60
N GLY A 116 3.93 12.75 -5.96
CA GLY A 116 3.53 11.73 -4.98
C GLY A 116 4.64 11.39 -3.99
N ASN A 117 5.91 11.41 -4.39
CA ASN A 117 7.02 11.20 -3.45
C ASN A 117 7.15 12.37 -2.47
N ASP A 118 7.00 13.61 -2.95
CA ASP A 118 7.08 14.80 -2.11
C ASP A 118 5.89 14.87 -1.14
N ALA A 119 4.69 14.50 -1.60
CA ALA A 119 3.49 14.38 -0.78
C ALA A 119 3.69 13.36 0.35
N LEU A 120 4.32 12.21 0.07
CA LEU A 120 4.66 11.21 1.08
C LEU A 120 5.67 11.71 2.10
N VAL A 121 6.74 12.37 1.65
CA VAL A 121 7.78 12.91 2.54
C VAL A 121 7.20 14.04 3.39
N SER A 122 6.41 14.94 2.81
CA SER A 122 5.76 16.03 3.55
C SER A 122 4.79 15.50 4.62
N ARG A 123 4.07 14.42 4.32
CA ARG A 123 3.05 13.87 5.22
C ARG A 123 3.59 12.93 6.29
N TYR A 124 4.58 12.11 5.95
CA TYR A 124 5.07 11.03 6.82
C TYR A 124 6.56 11.13 7.16
N GLY A 125 7.30 12.02 6.48
CA GLY A 125 8.74 12.19 6.63
C GLY A 125 9.16 13.47 7.38
N VAL A 126 8.25 14.43 7.57
CA VAL A 126 8.53 15.64 8.37
C VAL A 126 8.73 15.24 9.84
N ASP A 127 9.67 15.90 10.50
CA ASP A 127 10.09 15.65 11.89
C ASP A 127 10.61 14.23 12.16
N VAL A 128 10.87 13.43 11.12
CA VAL A 128 11.63 12.18 11.24
C VAL A 128 13.10 12.53 11.43
N ALA A 129 13.52 12.69 12.69
CA ALA A 129 14.88 13.11 13.05
C ALA A 129 15.98 12.16 12.51
N LYS A 130 15.73 10.84 12.54
CA LYS A 130 16.66 9.82 12.03
C LYS A 130 15.93 8.50 11.79
N VAL A 131 16.11 7.92 10.60
CA VAL A 131 15.73 6.53 10.32
C VAL A 131 16.93 5.65 10.58
N PHE A 132 16.85 4.76 11.57
CA PHE A 132 17.90 3.80 11.83
C PHE A 132 17.74 2.57 10.92
N PRO A 133 18.81 2.07 10.30
CA PRO A 133 18.75 0.79 9.61
C PRO A 133 18.48 -0.32 10.64
N TYR A 134 17.77 -1.36 10.20
CA TYR A 134 17.61 -2.56 11.00
C TYR A 134 18.96 -3.27 11.16
N TRP A 135 19.19 -3.84 12.34
CA TRP A 135 20.36 -4.66 12.63
C TRP A 135 20.14 -6.10 12.15
N LYS A 136 21.14 -6.64 11.45
CA LYS A 136 21.18 -8.04 10.97
C LYS A 136 22.06 -8.85 11.89
N VAL A 137 21.57 -9.19 13.08
CA VAL A 137 22.35 -9.94 14.07
C VAL A 137 22.64 -11.34 13.54
N ARG A 138 23.92 -11.71 13.51
CA ARG A 138 24.45 -13.00 13.06
C ARG A 138 24.89 -13.89 14.22
N GLU A 139 25.06 -15.18 13.95
CA GLU A 139 25.47 -16.20 14.94
C GLU A 139 26.74 -15.83 15.73
N GLY A 140 27.67 -15.09 15.14
CA GLY A 140 28.92 -14.66 15.77
C GLY A 140 28.88 -13.30 16.47
N ASP A 141 27.76 -12.57 16.38
CA ASP A 141 27.68 -11.22 16.91
C ASP A 141 27.38 -11.22 18.41
N LYS A 142 27.91 -10.22 19.14
CA LYS A 142 27.49 -9.99 20.52
C LYS A 142 26.24 -9.14 20.50
N TYR A 143 25.12 -9.74 20.85
CA TYR A 143 23.84 -9.05 20.94
C TYR A 143 23.26 -9.15 22.36
N ILE A 144 22.88 -8.01 22.91
CA ILE A 144 22.21 -7.90 24.21
C ILE A 144 20.78 -7.39 23.93
N PRO A 145 19.74 -8.20 24.21
CA PRO A 145 18.35 -7.75 24.03
C PRO A 145 17.99 -6.63 25.01
N PRO A 146 16.94 -5.84 24.72
CA PRO A 146 16.46 -4.83 25.66
C PRO A 146 16.00 -5.50 26.96
N ARG A 147 16.28 -4.86 28.09
CA ARG A 147 15.93 -5.37 29.44
C ARG A 147 15.33 -4.27 30.29
N HIS A 148 14.43 -4.64 31.19
CA HIS A 148 13.94 -3.72 32.21
C HIS A 148 15.03 -3.52 33.28
N LYS A 149 15.32 -2.26 33.59
CA LYS A 149 16.17 -1.82 34.69
C LYS A 149 15.33 -0.97 35.63
N GLY A 150 14.63 -1.64 36.56
CA GLY A 150 13.62 -0.99 37.39
C GLY A 150 12.42 -0.55 36.52
N VAL A 151 12.16 0.76 36.48
CA VAL A 151 11.09 1.38 35.65
C VAL A 151 11.56 1.77 34.24
N GLU A 152 12.87 1.74 33.98
CA GLU A 152 13.44 2.10 32.68
C GLU A 152 13.63 0.87 31.79
N ILE A 153 13.52 1.04 30.47
CA ILE A 153 13.87 0.01 29.49
C ILE A 153 15.24 0.37 28.92
N THR A 154 16.19 -0.56 29.04
CA THR A 154 17.51 -0.44 28.40
C THR A 154 17.38 -0.79 26.91
N PRO A 155 17.90 0.04 25.99
CA PRO A 155 17.93 -0.27 24.57
C PRO A 155 18.75 -1.55 24.29
N PRO A 156 18.51 -2.24 23.16
CA PRO A 156 19.37 -3.34 22.74
C PRO A 156 20.78 -2.84 22.43
N GLU A 157 21.78 -3.71 22.62
CA GLU A 157 23.16 -3.46 22.22
C GLU A 157 23.61 -4.52 21.21
N TRP A 158 24.42 -4.11 20.23
CA TRP A 158 24.94 -5.01 19.20
C TRP A 158 26.35 -4.62 18.81
N GLU A 159 27.25 -5.61 18.81
CA GLU A 159 28.61 -5.52 18.30
C GLU A 159 28.75 -6.46 17.10
N GLU A 160 28.98 -5.88 15.92
CA GLU A 160 29.07 -6.62 14.67
C GLU A 160 30.38 -7.43 14.60
N SER A 161 30.26 -8.75 14.42
CA SER A 161 31.40 -9.61 14.05
C SER A 161 31.55 -9.74 12.52
N GLY A 162 30.46 -9.52 11.78
CA GLY A 162 30.41 -9.62 10.31
C GLY A 162 30.34 -11.04 9.74
N VAL A 163 30.33 -12.08 10.58
CA VAL A 163 30.44 -13.49 10.15
C VAL A 163 29.23 -14.32 10.59
N GLY A 164 28.88 -15.33 9.80
CA GLY A 164 27.81 -16.29 10.14
C GLY A 164 26.45 -15.94 9.54
N LYS A 165 25.47 -16.82 9.74
CA LYS A 165 24.10 -16.64 9.23
C LYS A 165 23.35 -15.60 10.06
N VAL A 166 22.41 -14.90 9.44
CA VAL A 166 21.50 -13.99 10.16
C VAL A 166 20.56 -14.81 11.02
N VAL A 167 20.53 -14.53 12.31
CA VAL A 167 19.66 -15.20 13.30
C VAL A 167 18.55 -14.30 13.81
N ARG A 168 18.70 -12.97 13.68
CA ARG A 168 17.70 -12.01 14.15
C ARG A 168 17.73 -10.71 13.35
N ILE A 169 16.56 -10.11 13.17
CA ILE A 169 16.40 -8.74 12.68
C ILE A 169 15.91 -7.90 13.86
N VAL A 170 16.65 -6.84 14.18
CA VAL A 170 16.33 -5.95 15.30
C VAL A 170 16.15 -4.54 14.76
N TYR A 171 15.04 -3.92 15.08
CA TYR A 171 14.81 -2.50 14.82
C TYR A 171 15.18 -1.73 16.09
N PRO A 172 16.30 -1.00 16.11
CA PRO A 172 16.61 -0.13 17.24
C PRO A 172 15.59 1.03 17.23
N ILE A 173 14.68 1.01 18.20
CA ILE A 173 13.71 2.09 18.45
C ILE A 173 14.33 3.06 19.45
#